data_AF-A0A843AGS7-F1
#
_entry.id   AF-A0A843AGS7-F1
#
_cell.length_a   1.000
_cell.length_b   1.000
_cell.length_c   1.000
_cell.angle_alpha   90.00
_cell.angle_beta   90.00
_cell.angle_gamma   90.00
#
_symmetry.space_group_name_H-M   'P 1'
#
loop_
_entity.id
_entity.type
_entity.pdbx_description
1 polymer ?
#
loop_
_entity_poly.entity_id
_entity_poly.type
_entity_poly.pdbx_seq_one_letter_code
_entity_poly.pdbx_strand_id
1 'polypeptide(L)'
;MPNHIASGLKYLAAIELKKQGFNQQMIADELDIDRSTVSHYLNGRNLSWNSIEVAKTITNMCPKDFLIMTQTLFKDEQKTRKIALICKNGDYHAEVSDSCIGCGLCVDLCLMKAVSLDSLKAQIDSIYCCGCLLCEEGCPTNSIKILEVKNDREYERS
;
A
#
# COMPACT_ATOMS: atom_id res chain seq x y z
N MET A 1 15.72 -7.02 15.21
CA MET A 1 15.96 -6.71 13.78
C MET A 1 14.68 -6.32 13.04
N PRO A 2 13.55 -7.06 13.08
CA PRO A 2 12.33 -6.69 12.34
C PRO A 2 11.75 -5.32 12.69
N ASN A 3 11.74 -4.97 13.99
CA ASN A 3 11.23 -3.68 14.47
C ASN A 3 11.99 -2.47 13.90
N HIS A 4 13.29 -2.60 13.60
CA HIS A 4 14.06 -1.50 13.00
C HIS A 4 13.69 -1.30 11.53
N ILE A 5 13.43 -2.38 10.79
CA ILE A 5 12.95 -2.31 9.41
C ILE A 5 11.54 -1.71 9.36
N ALA A 6 10.66 -2.13 10.28
CA ALA A 6 9.32 -1.55 10.41
C ALA A 6 9.38 -0.03 10.73
N SER A 7 10.29 0.40 11.60
CA SER A 7 10.56 1.83 11.82
C SER A 7 11.09 2.54 10.57
N GLY A 8 11.91 1.86 9.76
CA GLY A 8 12.35 2.36 8.45
C GLY A 8 11.17 2.59 7.49
N LEU A 9 10.21 1.65 7.42
CA LEU A 9 8.99 1.80 6.62
C LEU A 9 8.10 2.93 7.14
N LYS A 10 7.91 3.05 8.47
CA LYS A 10 7.16 4.17 9.07
C LYS A 10 7.83 5.52 8.78
N TYR A 11 9.16 5.57 8.78
CA TYR A 11 9.90 6.77 8.39
C TYR A 11 9.64 7.17 6.94
N LEU A 12 9.70 6.22 5.99
CA LEU A 12 9.39 6.50 4.59
C LEU A 12 7.94 6.97 4.41
N ALA A 13 6.99 6.32 5.09
CA ALA A 13 5.59 6.73 5.09
C ALA A 13 5.40 8.13 5.68
N ALA A 14 6.10 8.48 6.77
CA ALA A 14 6.05 9.81 7.37
C ALA A 14 6.59 10.89 6.41
N ILE A 15 7.64 10.59 5.64
CA ILE A 15 8.14 11.49 4.60
C ILE A 15 7.07 11.70 3.52
N GLU A 16 6.41 10.64 3.07
CA GLU A 16 5.42 10.72 2.01
C GLU A 16 4.19 11.53 2.44
N LEU A 17 3.64 11.27 3.63
CA LEU A 17 2.58 12.08 4.22
C LEU A 17 3.01 13.55 4.38
N LYS A 18 4.27 13.80 4.74
CA LYS A 18 4.79 15.17 4.84
C LYS A 18 4.80 15.88 3.48
N LYS A 19 5.14 15.20 2.39
CA LYS A 19 5.06 15.74 1.02
C LYS A 19 3.62 16.05 0.61
N GLN A 20 2.66 15.25 1.09
CA GLN A 20 1.22 15.47 0.89
C GLN A 20 0.66 16.62 1.76
N GLY A 21 1.51 17.32 2.52
CA GLY A 21 1.12 18.49 3.31
C GLY A 21 0.69 18.20 4.74
N PHE A 22 0.77 16.94 5.20
CA PHE A 22 0.37 16.59 6.56
C PHE A 22 1.31 17.24 7.59
N ASN A 23 0.73 17.68 8.71
CA ASN A 23 1.50 18.16 9.85
C ASN A 23 1.93 16.98 10.76
N GLN A 24 2.83 17.23 11.72
CA GLN A 24 3.39 16.17 12.57
C GLN A 24 2.32 15.41 13.38
N GLN A 25 1.25 16.08 13.80
CA GLN A 25 0.18 15.44 14.56
C GLN A 25 -0.64 14.51 13.65
N MET A 26 -1.03 14.99 12.48
CA MET A 26 -1.74 14.17 11.49
C MET A 26 -0.92 12.93 11.07
N ILE A 27 0.39 13.08 10.89
CA ILE A 27 1.28 11.93 10.58
C ILE A 27 1.31 10.93 11.74
N ALA A 28 1.36 11.43 12.97
CA ALA A 28 1.38 10.60 14.18
C ALA A 28 0.09 9.76 14.30
N ASP A 29 -1.05 10.42 14.10
CA ASP A 29 -2.37 9.79 14.13
C ASP A 29 -2.52 8.78 12.98
N GLU A 30 -2.04 9.11 11.78
CA GLU A 30 -2.11 8.23 10.62
C GLU A 30 -1.28 6.95 10.82
N LEU A 31 -0.05 7.09 11.33
CA LEU A 31 0.88 5.98 11.50
C LEU A 31 0.76 5.24 12.85
N ASP A 32 -0.16 5.67 13.71
CA ASP A 32 -0.35 5.14 15.08
C ASP A 32 0.99 5.10 15.85
N ILE A 33 1.63 6.28 15.97
CA ILE A 33 2.88 6.50 16.70
C ILE A 33 2.88 7.84 17.42
N ASP A 34 3.79 8.02 18.38
CA ASP A 34 3.92 9.31 19.06
C ASP A 34 4.39 10.42 18.13
N ARG A 35 3.86 11.63 18.33
CA ARG A 35 4.32 12.85 17.64
C ARG A 35 5.82 13.10 17.81
N SER A 36 6.39 12.76 18.97
CA SER A 36 7.83 12.83 19.22
C SER A 36 8.61 11.92 18.26
N THR A 37 8.11 10.70 18.00
CA THR A 37 8.69 9.77 17.02
C THR A 37 8.67 10.36 15.61
N VAL A 38 7.56 10.97 15.19
CA VAL A 38 7.49 11.70 13.91
C VAL A 38 8.52 12.83 13.86
N SER A 39 8.66 13.59 14.94
CA SER A 39 9.68 14.64 15.03
C SER A 39 11.10 14.07 14.88
N HIS A 40 11.41 12.93 15.51
CA HIS A 40 12.70 12.25 15.33
C HIS A 40 12.92 11.83 13.88
N TYR A 41 11.92 11.22 13.25
CA TYR A 41 11.97 10.84 11.84
C TYR A 41 12.29 12.02 10.92
N LEU A 42 11.51 13.10 11.01
CA LEU A 42 11.66 14.26 10.13
C LEU A 42 12.95 15.06 10.38
N ASN A 43 13.57 14.90 11.56
CA ASN A 43 14.87 15.49 11.89
C ASN A 43 16.05 14.52 11.72
N GLY A 44 15.83 13.34 11.15
CA GLY A 44 16.90 12.35 10.90
C GLY A 44 17.52 11.73 12.16
N ARG A 45 16.76 11.62 13.26
CA ARG A 45 17.23 11.05 14.54
C ARG A 45 16.67 9.65 14.77
N ASN A 46 17.35 8.87 15.60
CA ASN A 46 16.90 7.54 16.08
C ASN A 46 16.59 6.52 14.97
N LEU A 47 17.28 6.62 13.83
CA LEU A 47 17.17 5.70 12.70
C LEU A 47 18.55 5.23 12.25
N SER A 48 18.62 3.97 11.81
CA SER A 48 19.81 3.40 11.18
C SER A 48 19.70 3.52 9.66
N TRP A 49 20.77 3.99 9.02
CA TRP A 49 20.85 4.08 7.55
C TRP A 49 20.58 2.74 6.87
N ASN A 50 21.13 1.63 7.41
CA ASN A 50 20.90 0.29 6.88
C ASN A 50 19.42 -0.11 6.97
N SER A 51 18.72 0.28 8.04
CA SER A 51 17.28 0.00 8.17
C SER A 51 16.45 0.79 7.18
N ILE A 52 16.84 2.05 6.90
CA ILE A 52 16.20 2.87 5.87
C ILE A 52 16.44 2.27 4.48
N GLU A 53 17.67 1.82 4.19
CA GLU A 53 18.01 1.21 2.90
C GLU A 53 17.21 -0.07 2.65
N VAL A 54 17.13 -0.96 3.64
CA VAL A 54 16.29 -2.16 3.54
C VAL A 54 14.81 -1.78 3.33
N ALA A 55 14.31 -0.77 4.05
CA ALA A 55 12.94 -0.29 3.88
C ALA A 55 12.70 0.25 2.45
N LYS A 56 13.66 0.99 1.87
CA LYS A 56 13.58 1.47 0.48
C LYS A 56 13.55 0.31 -0.53
N THR A 57 14.36 -0.72 -0.31
CA THR A 57 14.34 -1.92 -1.15
C THR A 57 12.97 -2.59 -1.09
N ILE A 58 12.37 -2.69 0.10
CA ILE A 58 11.03 -3.25 0.29
C ILE A 58 9.96 -2.42 -0.44
N THR A 59 10.00 -1.09 -0.37
CA THR A 59 9.02 -0.23 -1.07
C THR A 59 9.15 -0.26 -2.60
N ASN A 60 10.30 -0.68 -3.12
CA ASN A 60 10.55 -0.79 -4.56
C ASN A 60 10.24 -2.20 -5.12
N MET A 61 9.76 -3.13 -4.28
CA MET A 61 9.31 -4.45 -4.74
C MET A 61 8.02 -4.34 -5.56
N CYS A 62 7.65 -5.42 -6.25
CA CYS A 62 6.31 -5.50 -6.84
C CYS A 62 5.23 -5.37 -5.75
N PRO A 63 4.02 -4.88 -6.06
CA PRO A 63 3.02 -4.61 -5.03
C PRO A 63 2.64 -5.83 -4.17
N LYS A 64 2.67 -7.03 -4.73
CA LYS A 64 2.41 -8.28 -4.01
C LYS A 64 3.47 -8.56 -2.95
N ASP A 65 4.74 -8.51 -3.34
CA ASP A 65 5.86 -8.75 -2.43
C ASP A 65 5.95 -7.66 -1.37
N PHE A 66 5.77 -6.39 -1.76
CA PHE A 66 5.74 -5.28 -0.83
C PHE A 66 4.65 -5.47 0.24
N LEU A 67 3.44 -5.86 -0.17
CA LEU A 67 2.32 -6.12 0.72
C LEU A 67 2.60 -7.27 1.69
N ILE A 68 3.12 -8.40 1.21
CA ILE A 68 3.45 -9.57 2.03
C ILE A 68 4.58 -9.26 3.01
N MET A 69 5.63 -8.56 2.56
CA MET A 69 6.75 -8.16 3.42
C MET A 69 6.28 -7.20 4.51
N THR A 70 5.43 -6.24 4.16
CA THR A 70 4.83 -5.32 5.13
C THR A 70 3.98 -6.09 6.14
N GLN A 71 3.10 -7.00 5.67
CA GLN A 71 2.28 -7.83 6.56
C GLN A 71 3.15 -8.64 7.54
N THR A 72 4.25 -9.20 7.07
CA THR A 72 5.18 -10.00 7.89
C THR A 72 5.89 -9.17 8.95
N LEU A 73 6.28 -7.94 8.61
CA LEU A 73 6.98 -7.02 9.51
C LEU A 73 6.05 -6.44 10.59
N PHE A 74 4.82 -6.09 10.23
CA PHE A 74 3.88 -5.43 11.13
C PHE A 74 3.00 -6.42 11.91
N LYS A 75 2.65 -7.56 11.32
CA LYS A 75 1.69 -8.55 11.88
C LYS A 75 0.37 -7.93 12.33
N ASP A 76 -0.02 -6.84 11.66
CA ASP A 76 -1.20 -6.04 11.94
C ASP A 76 -1.78 -5.59 10.60
N GLU A 77 -3.00 -6.00 10.29
CA GLU A 77 -3.60 -5.73 8.98
C GLU A 77 -3.86 -4.23 8.77
N GLN A 78 -4.27 -3.50 9.79
CA GLN A 78 -4.58 -2.07 9.66
C GLN A 78 -3.31 -1.29 9.35
N LYS A 79 -2.22 -1.55 10.11
CA LYS A 79 -0.91 -0.94 9.85
C LYS A 79 -0.36 -1.32 8.49
N THR A 80 -0.55 -2.58 8.10
CA THR A 80 -0.13 -3.08 6.78
C THR A 80 -0.83 -2.32 5.66
N ARG A 81 -2.16 -2.21 5.71
CA ARG A 81 -2.96 -1.48 4.72
C ARG A 81 -2.53 -0.03 4.61
N LYS A 82 -2.37 0.65 5.74
CA LYS A 82 -1.94 2.06 5.76
C LYS A 82 -0.58 2.25 5.12
N ILE A 83 0.43 1.47 5.53
CA ILE A 83 1.78 1.56 4.96
C ILE A 83 1.77 1.22 3.47
N ALA A 84 1.06 0.17 3.08
CA ALA A 84 0.96 -0.24 1.68
C ALA A 84 0.30 0.86 0.81
N LEU A 85 -0.72 1.54 1.33
CA LEU A 85 -1.42 2.62 0.64
C LEU A 85 -0.58 3.90 0.55
N ILE A 86 0.04 4.32 1.65
CA ILE A 86 0.86 5.54 1.71
C ILE A 86 2.10 5.41 0.82
N CYS A 87 2.75 4.26 0.86
CA CYS A 87 3.98 4.00 0.10
C CYS A 87 3.71 3.34 -1.26
N LYS A 88 2.47 3.28 -1.75
CA LYS A 88 2.18 2.67 -3.05
C LYS A 88 2.89 3.44 -4.16
N ASN A 89 3.41 2.72 -5.14
CA ASN A 89 4.14 3.31 -6.26
C ASN A 89 3.36 3.11 -7.57
N GLY A 90 2.16 3.66 -7.63
CA GLY A 90 1.30 3.56 -8.81
C GLY A 90 -0.18 3.67 -8.47
N ASP A 91 -0.94 4.17 -9.43
CA ASP A 91 -2.40 4.09 -9.38
C ASP A 91 -2.87 2.92 -10.24
N TYR A 92 -3.93 2.25 -9.79
CA TYR A 92 -4.43 1.05 -10.46
C TYR A 92 -5.93 1.19 -10.70
N HIS A 93 -6.36 0.82 -11.89
CA HIS A 93 -7.76 0.65 -12.24
C HIS A 93 -8.04 -0.84 -12.40
N ALA A 94 -9.29 -1.24 -12.17
CA ALA A 94 -9.72 -2.61 -12.31
C ALA A 94 -10.91 -2.71 -13.25
N GLU A 95 -10.84 -3.66 -14.17
CA GLU A 95 -11.94 -4.02 -15.05
C GLU A 95 -12.52 -5.36 -14.61
N VAL A 96 -13.86 -5.44 -14.50
CA VAL A 96 -14.58 -6.66 -14.17
C VAL A 96 -15.53 -7.03 -15.29
N SER A 97 -15.24 -8.12 -15.99
CA SER A 97 -16.03 -8.58 -17.13
C SER A 97 -17.35 -9.24 -16.70
N ASP A 98 -18.23 -9.48 -17.68
CA ASP A 98 -19.52 -10.13 -17.45
C ASP A 98 -19.43 -11.64 -17.19
N SER A 99 -18.24 -12.24 -17.32
CA SER A 99 -18.02 -13.62 -16.88
C SER A 99 -17.92 -13.75 -15.35
N CYS A 100 -17.99 -12.64 -14.61
CA CYS A 100 -17.99 -12.64 -13.16
C CYS A 100 -19.25 -13.32 -12.62
N ILE A 101 -19.05 -14.38 -11.83
CA ILE A 101 -20.15 -15.16 -11.23
C ILE A 101 -20.49 -14.74 -9.80
N GLY A 102 -19.90 -13.64 -9.30
CA GLY A 102 -20.19 -13.13 -7.95
C GLY A 102 -19.79 -14.04 -6.80
N CYS A 103 -18.80 -14.93 -6.98
CA CYS A 103 -18.45 -15.96 -5.99
C CYS A 103 -17.82 -15.43 -4.69
N GLY A 104 -17.36 -14.18 -4.66
CA GLY A 104 -16.80 -13.54 -3.47
C GLY A 104 -15.34 -13.87 -3.14
N LEU A 105 -14.69 -14.83 -3.80
CA LEU A 105 -13.29 -15.20 -3.50
C LEU A 105 -12.31 -14.01 -3.57
N CYS A 106 -12.53 -13.08 -4.50
CA CYS A 106 -11.73 -11.86 -4.62
C CYS A 106 -11.84 -10.92 -3.41
N VAL A 107 -12.98 -10.93 -2.70
CA VAL A 107 -13.18 -10.17 -1.45
C VAL A 107 -12.28 -10.74 -0.36
N ASP A 108 -12.26 -12.07 -0.21
CA ASP A 108 -11.47 -12.76 0.81
C ASP A 108 -9.96 -12.63 0.55
N LEU A 109 -9.54 -12.67 -0.71
CA LEU A 109 -8.13 -12.54 -1.10
C LEU A 109 -7.58 -11.11 -0.95
N CYS A 110 -8.44 -10.10 -0.92
CA CYS A 110 -8.01 -8.70 -0.91
C CYS A 110 -7.61 -8.25 0.51
N LEU A 111 -6.33 -8.40 0.85
CA LEU A 111 -5.81 -7.88 2.12
C LEU A 111 -6.05 -6.37 2.26
N MET A 112 -6.13 -5.60 1.17
CA MET A 112 -6.41 -4.17 1.19
C MET A 112 -7.88 -3.82 1.49
N LYS A 113 -8.80 -4.80 1.48
CA LYS A 113 -10.26 -4.58 1.55
C LYS A 113 -10.79 -3.60 0.49
N ALA A 114 -10.16 -3.61 -0.68
CA ALA A 114 -10.56 -2.79 -1.82
C ALA A 114 -11.70 -3.43 -2.65
N VAL A 115 -12.02 -4.70 -2.41
CA VAL A 115 -13.01 -5.45 -3.21
C VAL A 115 -14.31 -5.60 -2.42
N SER A 116 -15.44 -5.38 -3.08
CA SER A 116 -16.78 -5.67 -2.59
C SER A 116 -17.62 -6.36 -3.68
N LEU A 117 -18.79 -6.88 -3.32
CA LEU A 117 -19.78 -7.37 -4.28
C LEU A 117 -20.96 -6.41 -4.30
N ASP A 118 -21.34 -5.96 -5.49
CA ASP A 118 -22.59 -5.26 -5.75
C ASP A 118 -23.37 -6.02 -6.82
N SER A 119 -24.62 -6.37 -6.53
CA SER A 119 -25.52 -7.04 -7.47
C SER A 119 -24.90 -8.30 -8.11
N LEU A 120 -24.21 -9.10 -7.30
CA LEU A 120 -23.46 -10.31 -7.71
C LEU A 120 -22.30 -10.07 -8.69
N LYS A 121 -21.79 -8.84 -8.78
CA LYS A 121 -20.59 -8.50 -9.54
C LYS A 121 -19.53 -7.89 -8.62
N ALA A 122 -18.27 -8.26 -8.83
CA ALA A 122 -17.17 -7.67 -8.08
C ALA A 122 -16.99 -6.19 -8.44
N GLN A 123 -16.77 -5.37 -7.42
CA GLN A 123 -16.44 -3.95 -7.52
C GLN A 123 -15.13 -3.71 -6.77
N ILE A 124 -14.21 -2.98 -7.40
CA ILE A 124 -12.87 -2.74 -6.85
C ILE A 124 -12.65 -1.24 -6.74
N ASP A 125 -12.42 -0.78 -5.51
CA ASP A 125 -12.08 0.62 -5.24
C ASP A 125 -10.60 0.89 -5.58
N SER A 126 -10.38 1.69 -6.62
CA SER A 126 -9.06 2.09 -7.09
C SER A 126 -8.26 2.90 -6.06
N ILE A 127 -8.92 3.57 -5.11
CA ILE A 127 -8.26 4.34 -4.07
C ILE A 127 -7.51 3.39 -3.14
N TYR A 128 -8.14 2.28 -2.73
CA TYR A 128 -7.55 1.30 -1.81
C TYR A 128 -6.77 0.19 -2.51
N CYS A 129 -6.98 -0.03 -3.80
CA CYS A 129 -6.24 -1.01 -4.57
C CYS A 129 -4.75 -0.64 -4.65
N CYS A 130 -3.89 -1.53 -4.14
CA CYS A 130 -2.44 -1.38 -4.25
C CYS A 130 -1.83 -2.08 -5.47
N GLY A 131 -2.63 -2.77 -6.30
CA GLY A 131 -2.11 -3.46 -7.49
C GLY A 131 -1.43 -4.81 -7.23
N CYS A 132 -1.70 -5.49 -6.11
CA CYS A 132 -1.07 -6.77 -5.75
C CYS A 132 -1.49 -8.00 -6.60
N LEU A 133 -2.47 -7.84 -7.48
CA LEU A 133 -2.98 -8.86 -8.42
C LEU A 133 -3.58 -10.13 -7.81
N LEU A 134 -3.58 -10.31 -6.48
CA LEU A 134 -4.11 -11.52 -5.83
C LEU A 134 -5.56 -11.84 -6.20
N CYS A 135 -6.41 -10.81 -6.32
CA CYS A 135 -7.81 -11.00 -6.72
C CYS A 135 -7.97 -11.38 -8.20
N GLU A 136 -7.09 -10.91 -9.08
CA GLU A 136 -7.04 -11.30 -10.49
C GLU A 136 -6.56 -12.75 -10.64
N GLU A 137 -5.42 -13.08 -10.03
CA GLU A 137 -4.82 -14.43 -10.06
C GLU A 137 -5.75 -15.49 -9.47
N GLY A 138 -6.49 -15.15 -8.41
CA GLY A 138 -7.40 -16.07 -7.73
C GLY A 138 -8.79 -16.17 -8.35
N CYS A 139 -9.11 -15.40 -9.40
CA CYS A 139 -10.44 -15.40 -9.99
C CYS A 139 -10.67 -16.68 -10.84
N PRO A 140 -11.60 -17.58 -10.48
CA PRO A 140 -11.79 -18.85 -11.18
C PRO A 140 -12.31 -18.70 -12.62
N THR A 141 -12.90 -17.54 -12.94
CA THR A 141 -13.45 -17.20 -14.26
C THR A 141 -12.59 -16.20 -15.03
N ASN A 142 -11.41 -15.84 -14.49
CA ASN A 142 -10.51 -14.82 -15.05
C ASN A 142 -11.21 -13.49 -15.39
N SER A 143 -12.18 -13.09 -14.57
CA SER A 143 -13.06 -11.95 -14.86
C SER A 143 -12.49 -10.60 -14.41
N ILE A 144 -11.39 -10.59 -13.66
CA ILE A 144 -10.79 -9.39 -13.10
C ILE A 144 -9.50 -9.09 -13.86
N LYS A 145 -9.30 -7.82 -14.25
CA LYS A 145 -8.05 -7.30 -14.78
C LYS A 145 -7.63 -6.06 -14.00
N ILE A 146 -6.43 -6.06 -13.46
CA ILE A 146 -5.83 -4.91 -12.78
C ILE A 146 -4.82 -4.26 -13.72
N LEU A 147 -5.03 -2.98 -14.00
CA LEU A 147 -4.24 -2.19 -14.93
C LEU A 147 -3.58 -1.03 -14.19
N GLU A 148 -2.28 -0.86 -14.40
CA GLU A 148 -1.57 0.33 -13.93
C GLU A 148 -1.99 1.56 -14.75
N VAL A 149 -2.36 2.62 -14.07
CA VAL A 149 -2.70 3.90 -14.68
C VAL A 149 -1.40 4.61 -15.02
N LYS A 150 -1.06 4.65 -16.31
CA LYS A 150 0.05 5.47 -16.80
C LYS A 150 -0.33 6.93 -16.61
N ASN A 151 0.31 7.60 -15.66
CA ASN A 151 0.28 9.05 -15.59
C ASN A 151 1.27 9.56 -16.64
N ASP A 152 0.79 10.17 -17.73
CA ASP A 152 1.62 10.82 -18.78
C ASP A 152 2.44 12.04 -18.27
N ARG A 153 2.69 12.16 -16.97
CA ARG A 153 3.43 13.26 -16.34
C ARG A 153 4.96 13.12 -16.43
N GLU A 154 5.47 12.24 -17.30
CA GLU A 154 6.92 12.15 -17.56
C GLU A 154 7.43 13.19 -18.56
N TYR A 155 6.57 13.96 -19.24
CA TYR A 155 7.02 14.93 -20.26
C TYR A 155 7.31 16.36 -19.76
N GLU A 156 7.06 16.69 -18.48
CA GLU A 156 7.27 18.06 -17.94
C GLU A 156 8.56 18.23 -17.12
N ARG A 157 9.48 17.25 -17.16
CA ARG A 157 10.75 17.31 -16.41
C ARG A 157 12.01 17.16 -17.27
N SER A 158 11.90 17.37 -18.59
CA SER A 158 13.05 17.56 -19.49
C SER A 158 13.37 19.04 -19.68
#